data_AF-A0A7Y5TKU4-F1
#
_entry.id   AF-A0A7Y5TKU4-F1
#
_cell.length_a   1.000
_cell.length_b   1.000
_cell.length_c   1.000
_cell.angle_alpha   90.00
_cell.angle_beta   90.00
_cell.angle_gamma   90.00
#
_symmetry.space_group_name_H-M   'P 1'
#
loop_
_entity.id
_entity.type
_entity.pdbx_description
1 polymer ?
#
loop_
_entity_poly.entity_id
_entity_poly.type
_entity_poly.pdbx_seq_one_letter_code
_entity_poly.pdbx_strand_id
1 'polypeptide(L)' 'MSTVRVREAADGDAPAMARLLGELGYPTGAGDVPRRLADIRAQGRRFSTAIPPDGERRAR' A
#
# COMPACT_ATOMS: atom_id res chain seq x y z
N MET A 1 -7.27 -8.21 21.62
CA MET A 1 -7.02 -8.50 20.20
C MET A 1 -6.97 -7.19 19.46
N SER A 2 -5.85 -6.89 18.79
CA SER A 2 -5.71 -5.68 17.99
C SER A 2 -6.39 -5.90 16.64
N THR A 3 -7.40 -5.10 16.31
CA THR A 3 -8.18 -5.27 15.08
C THR A 3 -7.51 -4.52 13.93
N VAL A 4 -7.05 -5.26 12.92
CA VAL A 4 -6.56 -4.66 11.67
C VAL A 4 -7.69 -3.86 11.01
N ARG A 5 -7.40 -2.63 10.57
CA ARG A 5 -8.35 -1.81 9.83
C ARG A 5 -8.04 -1.88 8.34
N VAL A 6 -9.08 -1.92 7.52
CA VAL A 6 -8.96 -1.89 6.06
C VAL A 6 -9.50 -0.57 5.55
N ARG A 7 -8.74 0.11 4.69
CA ARG A 7 -9.16 1.34 4.00
C ARG A 7 -8.77 1.32 2.53
N GLU A 8 -9.37 2.21 1.75
CA GLU A 8 -8.90 2.46 0.39
C GLU A 8 -7.43 2.90 0.40
N ALA A 9 -6.66 2.42 -0.57
CA ALA A 9 -5.26 2.80 -0.70
C ALA A 9 -5.15 4.24 -1.22
N ALA A 10 -4.21 4.96 -0.63
CA ALA A 10 -3.85 6.31 -1.01
C ALA A 10 -2.45 6.33 -1.63
N ASP A 11 -2.10 7.41 -2.32
CA ASP A 11 -0.79 7.57 -2.95
C ASP A 11 0.37 7.43 -1.95
N GLY A 12 0.15 7.82 -0.69
CA GLY A 12 1.11 7.65 0.40
C GLY A 12 1.43 6.19 0.78
N ASP A 13 0.64 5.22 0.33
CA ASP A 13 0.90 3.80 0.57
C ASP A 13 1.93 3.21 -0.41
N ALA A 14 2.24 3.94 -1.49
CA ALA A 14 3.11 3.44 -2.55
C ALA A 14 4.50 2.98 -2.06
N PRO A 15 5.19 3.68 -1.12
CA PRO A 15 6.48 3.20 -0.60
C PRO A 15 6.36 1.88 0.18
N ALA A 16 5.30 1.71 0.97
CA ALA A 16 5.08 0.48 1.74
C ALA A 16 4.78 -0.71 0.83
N MET A 17 3.99 -0.49 -0.23
CA MET A 17 3.71 -1.50 -1.25
C MET A 17 4.97 -1.86 -2.06
N ALA A 18 5.77 -0.88 -2.47
CA ALA A 18 7.02 -1.13 -3.20
C ALA A 18 7.99 -1.98 -2.38
N ARG A 19 8.10 -1.70 -1.07
CA ARG A 19 8.86 -2.53 -0.13
C ARG A 19 8.34 -3.96 -0.07
N LEU A 20 7.03 -4.13 0.13
CA LEU A 20 6.40 -5.46 0.19
C LEU A 20 6.66 -6.26 -1.10
N LEU A 21 6.49 -5.63 -2.26
CA LEU A 21 6.76 -6.27 -3.55
C LEU A 21 8.23 -6.70 -3.66
N GLY A 22 9.17 -5.88 -3.19
CA GLY A 22 10.58 -6.24 -3.10
C GLY A 22 10.83 -7.46 -2.19
N GLU A 23 10.21 -7.50 -1.01
CA GLU A 23 10.28 -8.64 -0.07
C GLU A 23 9.68 -9.92 -0.69
N LEU A 24 8.70 -9.80 -1.58
CA LEU A 24 8.09 -10.90 -2.33
C LEU A 24 8.85 -11.29 -3.61
N GLY A 25 9.99 -10.66 -3.91
CA GLY A 25 10.79 -10.94 -5.11
C GLY A 25 10.28 -10.29 -6.40
N TYR A 26 9.40 -9.29 -6.28
CA TYR A 26 8.91 -8.45 -7.38
C TYR A 26 9.53 -7.05 -7.29
N PRO A 27 10.76 -6.86 -7.79
CA PRO A 27 11.40 -5.55 -7.76
C PRO A 27 10.56 -4.52 -8.54
N THR A 28 10.32 -3.37 -7.92
CA THR A 28 9.57 -2.25 -8.52
C THR A 28 10.41 -0.98 -8.47
N GLY A 29 10.36 -0.19 -9.54
CA GLY A 29 10.93 1.15 -9.56
C GLY A 29 10.05 2.14 -8.79
N ALA A 30 10.65 3.27 -8.40
CA ALA A 30 9.97 4.28 -7.56
C ALA A 30 8.65 4.82 -8.15
N GLY A 31 8.48 4.77 -9.48
CA GLY A 31 7.28 5.21 -10.19
C GLY A 31 6.24 4.13 -10.50
N ASP A 32 6.58 2.84 -10.33
CA ASP A 32 5.72 1.74 -10.79
C ASP A 32 4.44 1.63 -9.95
N VAL A 33 4.57 1.70 -8.63
CA VAL A 33 3.43 1.60 -7.72
C VAL A 33 2.50 2.82 -7.83
N PRO A 34 3.00 4.08 -7.78
CA PRO A 34 2.14 5.25 -8.00
C PRO A 34 1.39 5.20 -9.34
N ARG A 35 2.09 4.84 -10.43
CA ARG A 35 1.46 4.68 -11.74
C ARG A 35 0.35 3.63 -11.71
N ARG A 36 0.62 2.48 -11.09
CA ARG A 36 -0.37 1.40 -10.98
C ARG A 36 -1.62 1.81 -10.20
N LEU A 37 -1.46 2.57 -9.10
CA LEU A 37 -2.58 3.09 -8.32
C LEU A 37 -3.40 4.12 -9.11
N ALA A 38 -2.76 4.94 -9.93
CA ALA A 38 -3.45 5.85 -10.85
C ALA A 38 -4.25 5.08 -11.92
N ASP A 39 -3.65 4.07 -12.55
CA ASP A 39 -4.30 3.23 -13.57
C ASP A 39 -5.55 2.52 -13.02
N ILE A 40 -5.47 1.99 -11.79
CA ILE A 40 -6.60 1.32 -11.11
C ILE A 40 -7.75 2.30 -10.90
N ARG A 41 -7.46 3.52 -10.42
CA ARG A 41 -8.48 4.56 -10.19
C ARG A 41 -9.10 5.03 -11.50
N ALA A 42 -8.31 5.21 -12.56
CA ALA A 42 -8.79 5.59 -13.89
C ALA A 42 -9.74 4.53 -14.49
N GLN A 43 -9.56 3.25 -14.13
CA GLN A 43 -10.46 2.16 -14.51
C GLN A 43 -11.75 2.09 -13.66
N GLY A 44 -11.96 3.03 -12.72
CA GLY A 44 -13.08 3.00 -11.78
C GLY A 44 -12.98 1.86 -10.74
N ARG A 45 -11.81 1.22 -10.64
CA ARG A 45 -11.58 0.12 -9.70
C ARG A 45 -11.03 0.66 -8.39
N ARG A 46 -11.34 -0.03 -7.29
CA ARG A 46 -10.85 0.31 -5.96
C ARG A 46 -9.84 -0.72 -5.50
N PHE A 47 -8.80 -0.25 -4.83
CA PHE A 47 -7.79 -1.09 -4.17
C PHE A 47 -7.77 -0.73 -2.69
N SER A 48 -7.77 -1.74 -1.82
CA SER A 48 -7.78 -1.54 -0.37
C SER A 48 -6.50 -2.07 0.25
N THR A 49 -6.02 -1.39 1.29
CA THR A 49 -4.86 -1.80 2.07
C THR A 49 -5.22 -1.96 3.54
N ALA A 50 -4.54 -2.90 4.20
CA ALA A 50 -4.63 -3.09 5.64
C ALA A 50 -3.66 -2.14 6.34
N ILE A 51 -4.15 -1.45 7.37
CA ILE A 51 -3.33 -0.61 8.25
C ILE A 51 -3.32 -1.20 9.67
N PRO A 52 -2.21 -1.03 10.40
CA PRO A 52 -2.17 -1.41 11.79
C PRO A 52 -3.28 -0.70 12.59
N PRO A 53 -3.80 -1.33 13.65
CA PRO A 53 -4.64 -0.66 14.63
C PRO A 53 -3.91 0.54 15.25
N ASP A 54 -4.67 1.58 15.61
CA ASP A 54 -4.12 2.79 16.24
C ASP A 54 -3.26 2.42 17.46
N GLY A 55 -2.01 2.87 17.49
CA GLY A 55 -1.07 2.63 18.60
C GLY A 55 0.23 1.92 18.19
N GLU A 56 0.25 1.19 17.08
CA GLU A 56 1.49 0.62 16.53
C GLU A 56 2.14 1.58 15.53
N ARG A 57 2.75 2.67 16.01
CA ARG A 57 3.91 3.20 15.29
C ARG A 57 4.97 2.12 15.42
N ARG A 58 5.29 1.40 14.33
CA ARG A 58 6.52 0.60 14.27
C ARG A 58 7.67 1.57 14.56
N ALA A 59 8.19 1.52 15.78
CA ALA A 59 9.44 2.15 16.14
C ALA A 59 10.49 1.64 15.15
N ARG A 60 11.22 2.58 14.54
CA ARG A 60 12.32 2.31 13.63
C ARG A 60 13.42 1.51 14.30
#